data_AF-A0AA88SDM7-F1
#
_entry.id   AF-A0AA88SDM7-F1
#
_cell.length_a   1.000
_cell.length_b   1.000
_cell.length_c   1.000
_cell.angle_alpha   90.00
_cell.angle_beta   90.00
_cell.angle_gamma   90.00
#
_symmetry.space_group_name_H-M   'P 1'
#
loop_
_entity.id
_entity.type
_entity.pdbx_description
1 polymer ?
#
loop_
_entity_poly.entity_id
_entity_poly.type
_entity_poly.pdbx_seq_one_letter_code
_entity_poly.pdbx_strand_id
1 'polypeptide(L)'
;MEFEDQEDLSGTQASLQVITEVECQLWWAAKEMQRGKKLHEYIGKNDKTKLVVKIQKKGQGAPAREPLITDEQQKQMMMHYYRRQEELKKLEEADDDTYLDSEWSDRQALKKKFQGLTNIKWGPR
;
A
#
# COMPACT_ATOMS: atom_id res chain seq x y z
N MET A 1 -27.89 -15.60 32.67
CA MET A 1 -26.58 -16.27 32.72
C MET A 1 -25.88 -16.28 31.37
N GLU A 2 -26.51 -16.61 30.23
CA GLU A 2 -25.83 -16.51 28.90
C GLU A 2 -25.73 -15.09 28.30
N PHE A 3 -26.38 -14.09 28.90
CA PHE A 3 -26.38 -12.70 28.41
C PHE A 3 -25.42 -11.76 29.17
N GLU A 4 -24.65 -12.29 30.12
CA GLU A 4 -23.77 -11.49 30.99
C GLU A 4 -22.28 -11.62 30.61
N ASP A 5 -21.95 -12.25 29.48
CA ASP A 5 -20.57 -12.51 29.01
C ASP A 5 -19.67 -13.16 30.09
N GLN A 6 -20.25 -13.97 30.97
CA GLN A 6 -19.56 -14.72 32.03
C GLN A 6 -19.33 -16.18 31.65
N GLU A 7 -18.90 -16.44 30.42
CA GLU A 7 -18.53 -17.80 30.02
C GLU A 7 -17.16 -18.19 30.63
N ASP A 8 -17.08 -19.39 31.18
CA ASP A 8 -15.80 -19.94 31.66
C ASP A 8 -14.96 -20.38 30.44
N LEU A 9 -14.04 -19.51 30.05
CA LEU A 9 -13.14 -19.73 28.91
C LEU A 9 -11.83 -20.45 29.30
N SER A 10 -11.74 -20.97 30.54
CA SER A 10 -10.53 -21.66 31.02
C SER A 10 -10.12 -22.82 30.10
N GLY A 11 -8.83 -22.90 29.78
CA GLY A 11 -8.28 -23.91 28.86
C GLY A 11 -8.45 -23.65 27.37
N THR A 12 -9.16 -22.58 26.96
CA THR A 12 -9.35 -22.24 25.54
C THR A 12 -8.38 -21.16 25.08
N GLN A 13 -7.92 -21.19 23.82
CA GLN A 13 -7.06 -20.13 23.26
C GLN A 13 -7.74 -18.74 23.27
N ALA A 14 -9.08 -18.71 23.28
CA ALA A 14 -9.89 -17.51 23.43
C ALA A 14 -9.66 -16.79 24.78
N SER A 15 -9.29 -17.51 25.86
CA SER A 15 -8.99 -16.90 27.16
C SER A 15 -7.84 -15.89 27.11
N LEU A 16 -6.89 -16.05 26.20
CA LEU A 16 -5.76 -15.14 26.05
C LEU A 16 -6.18 -13.77 25.50
N GLN A 17 -7.27 -13.71 24.75
CA GLN A 17 -7.80 -12.49 24.12
C GLN A 17 -8.71 -11.70 25.06
N VAL A 18 -9.21 -12.34 26.13
CA VAL A 18 -10.00 -11.66 27.16
C VAL A 18 -9.09 -10.73 27.95
N ILE A 19 -9.52 -9.48 28.09
CA ILE A 19 -8.85 -8.47 28.89
C ILE A 19 -9.77 -8.14 30.06
N THR A 20 -9.29 -8.38 31.27
CA THR A 20 -10.05 -8.04 32.48
C THR A 20 -10.17 -6.52 32.64
N GLU A 21 -11.23 -6.05 33.28
CA GLU A 21 -11.45 -4.61 33.47
C GLU A 21 -10.28 -3.91 34.18
N VAL A 22 -9.61 -4.60 35.11
CA VAL A 22 -8.50 -4.05 35.89
C VAL A 22 -7.24 -3.90 35.04
N GLU A 23 -7.03 -4.81 34.09
CA GLU A 23 -5.86 -4.83 33.20
C GLU A 23 -6.10 -4.06 31.89
N CYS A 24 -7.32 -3.59 31.67
CA CYS A 24 -7.72 -2.87 30.46
C CYS A 24 -7.31 -1.38 30.51
N GLN A 25 -6.52 -0.97 29.52
CA GLN A 25 -6.21 0.42 29.19
C GLN A 25 -6.90 0.83 27.89
N LEU A 26 -7.50 2.02 27.90
CA LEU A 26 -8.14 2.64 26.75
C LEU A 26 -7.20 3.66 26.11
N TRP A 27 -7.15 3.68 24.78
CA TRP A 27 -6.29 4.59 24.02
C TRP A 27 -7.08 5.31 22.95
N TRP A 28 -6.97 6.62 22.94
CA TRP A 28 -7.57 7.48 21.93
C TRP A 28 -6.53 8.46 21.39
N ALA A 29 -6.38 8.53 20.07
CA ALA A 29 -5.42 9.40 19.40
C ALA A 29 -3.98 9.31 19.97
N ALA A 30 -3.51 8.08 20.24
CA ALA A 30 -2.20 7.78 20.86
C ALA A 30 -2.00 8.33 22.28
N LYS A 31 -3.09 8.71 22.98
CA LYS A 31 -3.09 9.10 24.38
C LYS A 31 -3.83 8.07 25.21
N GLU A 32 -3.21 7.63 26.31
CA GLU A 32 -3.86 6.76 27.29
C GLU A 32 -4.98 7.51 28.01
N MET A 33 -6.15 6.91 28.05
CA MET A 33 -7.31 7.42 28.77
C MET A 33 -7.32 6.84 30.18
N GLN A 34 -6.90 7.66 31.15
CA GLN A 34 -6.86 7.28 32.55
C GLN A 34 -8.28 7.17 33.14
N ARG A 35 -8.52 6.12 33.92
CA ARG A 35 -9.76 5.92 34.68
C ARG A 35 -9.97 7.09 35.65
N GLY A 36 -11.20 7.60 35.73
CA GLY A 36 -11.56 8.74 36.58
C GLY A 36 -11.38 10.12 35.96
N LYS A 37 -10.64 10.25 34.85
CA LYS A 37 -10.61 11.50 34.07
C LYS A 37 -11.84 11.62 33.19
N LYS A 38 -12.33 12.86 33.05
CA LYS A 38 -13.51 13.12 32.22
C LYS A 38 -13.12 13.14 30.74
N LEU A 39 -14.02 12.65 29.88
CA LEU A 39 -13.84 12.60 28.42
C LEU A 39 -13.50 13.97 27.80
N HIS A 40 -14.07 15.05 28.35
CA HIS A 40 -13.82 16.42 27.85
C HIS A 40 -12.34 16.84 27.90
N GLU A 41 -11.52 16.24 28.77
CA GLU A 41 -10.07 16.51 28.85
C GLU A 41 -9.30 15.91 27.65
N TYR A 42 -9.91 14.94 26.96
CA TYR A 42 -9.34 14.30 25.78
C TYR A 42 -9.92 14.91 24.50
N ILE A 43 -11.24 15.03 24.41
CA ILE A 43 -11.95 15.36 23.16
C ILE A 43 -12.31 16.85 23.08
N GLY A 44 -12.32 17.57 24.21
CA GLY A 44 -12.80 18.94 24.32
C GLY A 44 -14.30 19.03 24.59
N LYS A 45 -14.90 20.18 24.25
CA LYS A 45 -16.29 20.54 24.59
C LYS A 45 -17.32 20.14 23.52
N ASN A 46 -16.98 19.28 22.57
CA ASN A 46 -17.87 18.92 21.47
C ASN A 46 -18.70 17.66 21.78
N ASP A 47 -20.00 17.83 21.95
CA ASP A 47 -20.95 16.75 22.29
C ASP A 47 -21.37 15.89 21.09
N LYS A 48 -21.07 16.28 19.85
CA LYS A 48 -21.40 15.51 18.64
C LYS A 48 -20.17 14.83 18.03
N THR A 49 -19.45 14.04 18.82
CA THR A 49 -18.23 13.36 18.36
C THR A 49 -18.36 11.85 18.48
N LYS A 50 -18.09 11.12 17.38
CA LYS A 50 -17.89 9.67 17.40
C LYS A 50 -16.41 9.38 17.62
N LEU A 51 -16.10 8.44 18.51
CA LEU A 51 -14.72 8.11 18.85
C LEU A 51 -14.46 6.64 18.56
N VAL A 52 -13.30 6.37 17.99
CA VAL A 52 -12.76 5.03 17.88
C VAL A 52 -11.67 4.92 18.93
N VAL A 53 -11.85 4.01 19.89
CA VAL A 53 -10.93 3.80 21.02
C VAL A 53 -10.35 2.41 20.89
N LYS A 54 -9.04 2.27 21.13
CA LYS A 54 -8.36 0.98 21.14
C LYS A 54 -8.23 0.48 22.57
N ILE A 55 -8.48 -0.81 22.77
CA ILE A 55 -8.30 -1.50 24.04
C ILE A 55 -6.96 -2.22 24.01
N GLN A 56 -6.19 -2.12 25.09
CA GLN A 56 -4.91 -2.81 25.23
C GLN A 56 -4.67 -3.27 26.68
N LYS A 57 -3.89 -4.35 26.84
CA LYS A 57 -3.45 -4.83 28.17
C LYS A 57 -2.45 -3.85 28.78
N LYS A 58 -2.58 -3.63 30.08
CA LYS A 58 -1.71 -2.77 30.87
C LYS A 58 -0.24 -3.16 30.71
N GLY A 59 0.59 -2.19 30.34
CA GLY A 59 2.04 -2.38 30.18
C GLY A 59 2.52 -2.70 28.76
N GLN A 60 1.62 -2.87 27.77
CA GLN A 60 2.02 -3.05 26.37
C GLN A 60 2.30 -1.74 25.60
N GLY A 61 2.29 -0.60 26.29
CA GLY A 61 2.56 0.70 25.68
C GLY A 61 1.42 1.19 24.78
N ALA A 62 1.72 2.16 23.90
CA ALA A 62 0.73 2.71 22.98
C ALA A 62 0.38 1.70 21.86
N PRO A 63 -0.89 1.60 21.47
CA PRO A 63 -1.29 0.65 20.44
C PRO A 63 -0.72 1.06 19.08
N ALA A 64 -0.36 0.06 18.29
CA ALA A 64 0.13 0.29 16.94
C ALA A 64 -0.90 1.07 16.11
N ARG A 65 -0.40 2.00 15.29
CA ARG A 65 -1.23 2.67 14.28
C ARG A 65 -1.70 1.62 13.29
N GLU A 66 -2.97 1.69 12.93
CA GLU A 66 -3.46 0.89 11.81
C GLU A 66 -2.74 1.31 10.53
N PRO A 67 -2.42 0.34 9.65
CA PRO A 67 -1.88 0.67 8.34
C PRO A 67 -2.88 1.58 7.61
N LEU A 68 -2.39 2.72 7.14
CA LEU A 68 -3.18 3.72 6.41
C LEU A 68 -3.69 3.20 5.07
N ILE A 69 -3.08 2.12 4.58
CA ILE A 69 -3.31 1.52 3.27
C ILE A 69 -3.88 0.13 3.53
N THR A 70 -5.03 -0.16 2.94
CA THR A 70 -5.59 -1.51 2.99
C THR A 70 -4.76 -2.46 2.14
N ASP A 71 -4.80 -3.75 2.44
CA ASP A 71 -4.03 -4.76 1.68
C ASP A 71 -4.32 -4.70 0.17
N GLU A 72 -5.57 -4.40 -0.20
CA GLU A 72 -5.96 -4.27 -1.60
C GLU A 72 -5.35 -3.03 -2.27
N GLN A 73 -5.34 -1.89 -1.56
CA GLN A 73 -4.68 -0.68 -2.05
C GLN A 73 -3.17 -0.86 -2.18
N GLN A 74 -2.56 -1.61 -1.26
CA GLN A 74 -1.13 -1.94 -1.33
C GLN A 74 -0.81 -2.78 -2.56
N LYS A 75 -1.64 -3.77 -2.90
CA LYS A 75 -1.49 -4.57 -4.13
C LYS A 75 -1.63 -3.72 -5.39
N GLN A 76 -2.62 -2.83 -5.44
CA GLN A 76 -2.82 -1.93 -6.58
C GLN A 76 -1.63 -1.00 -6.78
N MET A 77 -1.11 -0.44 -5.68
CA MET A 77 0.09 0.39 -5.69
C MET A 77 1.30 -0.39 -6.21
N MET A 78 1.50 -1.62 -5.74
CA MET A 78 2.59 -2.49 -6.20
C MET A 78 2.48 -2.83 -7.70
N MET A 79 1.29 -3.17 -8.18
CA MET A 79 1.04 -3.42 -9.60
C MET A 79 1.33 -2.18 -10.46
N HIS A 80 0.93 -1.00 -9.99
CA HIS A 80 1.20 0.25 -10.70
C HIS A 80 2.71 0.53 -10.80
N TYR A 81 3.46 0.38 -9.71
CA TYR A 81 4.91 0.56 -9.73
C TYR A 81 5.60 -0.45 -10.64
N TYR A 82 5.17 -1.71 -10.62
CA TYR A 82 5.71 -2.75 -11.49
C TYR A 82 5.49 -2.42 -12.97
N ARG A 83 4.25 -2.07 -13.36
CA ARG A 83 3.93 -1.67 -14.74
C ARG A 83 4.76 -0.47 -15.20
N ARG A 84 4.89 0.55 -14.34
CA ARG A 84 5.70 1.73 -14.62
C ARG A 84 7.18 1.38 -14.81
N GLN A 85 7.72 0.46 -14.00
CA GLN A 85 9.09 -0.01 -14.18
C GLN A 85 9.28 -0.75 -15.50
N GLU A 86 8.35 -1.62 -15.90
CA GLU A 86 8.41 -2.28 -17.21
C GLU A 86 8.31 -1.31 -18.37
N GLU A 87 7.43 -0.30 -18.28
CA GLU A 87 7.29 0.76 -19.29
C GLU A 87 8.58 1.56 -19.44
N LEU A 88 9.21 1.96 -18.32
CA LEU A 88 10.48 2.68 -18.35
C LEU A 88 11.60 1.82 -18.95
N LYS A 89 11.67 0.54 -18.59
CA LYS A 89 12.66 -0.38 -19.15
C LYS A 89 12.48 -0.55 -20.67
N LYS A 90 11.24 -0.68 -21.15
CA LYS A 90 10.95 -0.75 -22.59
C LYS A 90 11.33 0.55 -23.31
N LEU A 91 11.15 1.69 -22.67
CA LEU A 91 11.54 2.98 -23.24
C LEU A 91 13.07 3.09 -23.37
N GLU A 92 13.82 2.65 -22.35
CA GLU A 92 15.28 2.57 -22.39
C GLU A 92 15.77 1.65 -23.51
N GLU A 93 15.19 0.45 -23.63
CA GLU A 93 15.53 -0.51 -24.69
C GLU A 93 15.21 0.03 -26.11
N ALA A 94 14.17 0.86 -26.27
CA ALA A 94 13.77 1.41 -27.56
C ALA A 94 14.69 2.56 -28.05
N ASP A 95 15.32 3.28 -27.14
CA ASP A 95 16.20 4.42 -27.46
C ASP A 95 17.57 3.97 -28.00
N ASP A 96 18.03 2.76 -27.66
CA ASP A 96 19.42 2.37 -27.88
C ASP A 96 19.78 2.01 -29.35
N ASP A 97 18.93 1.32 -30.12
CA ASP A 97 19.38 0.79 -31.44
C ASP A 97 18.38 0.89 -32.61
N THR A 98 17.08 1.14 -32.37
CA THR A 98 16.06 1.06 -33.45
C THR A 98 16.14 2.26 -34.42
N TYR A 99 16.65 3.40 -33.96
CA TYR A 99 16.78 4.62 -34.76
C TYR A 99 17.90 4.52 -35.82
N LEU A 100 18.95 3.73 -35.56
CA LEU A 100 20.16 3.62 -36.40
C LEU A 100 19.92 2.83 -37.71
N ASP A 101 19.02 1.85 -37.71
CA ASP A 101 18.69 1.00 -38.88
C ASP A 101 17.44 1.48 -39.65
N SER A 102 16.90 2.63 -39.26
CA SER A 102 15.63 3.10 -39.80
C SER A 102 15.75 3.65 -41.22
N GLU A 103 14.77 3.35 -42.09
CA GLU A 103 14.76 3.83 -43.49
C GLU A 103 14.79 5.36 -43.60
N TRP A 104 14.25 6.07 -42.60
CA TRP A 104 14.23 7.53 -42.56
C TRP A 104 15.62 8.12 -42.26
N SER A 105 16.54 7.36 -41.68
CA SER A 105 17.94 7.77 -41.42
C SER A 105 18.89 7.55 -42.62
N ASP A 106 18.48 6.77 -43.63
CA ASP A 106 19.31 6.48 -44.81
C ASP A 106 19.46 7.72 -45.72
N ARG A 107 20.61 8.40 -45.57
CA ARG A 107 20.98 9.58 -46.37
C ARG A 107 21.05 9.31 -47.88
N GLN A 108 21.16 8.05 -48.31
CA GLN A 108 21.21 7.64 -49.71
C GLN A 108 19.87 7.13 -50.24
N ALA A 109 18.81 7.09 -49.42
CA ALA A 109 17.49 6.57 -49.81
C ALA A 109 16.92 7.27 -51.06
N LEU A 110 17.02 8.61 -51.13
CA LEU A 110 16.54 9.37 -52.28
C LEU A 110 17.33 9.05 -53.56
N LYS A 111 18.65 8.94 -53.45
CA LYS A 111 19.53 8.58 -54.57
C LYS A 111 19.22 7.18 -55.10
N LYS A 112 19.00 6.21 -54.21
CA LYS A 112 18.60 4.84 -54.58
C LYS A 112 17.24 4.82 -55.30
N LYS A 113 16.26 5.63 -54.86
CA LYS A 113 14.96 5.79 -55.53
C LYS A 113 15.11 6.34 -56.96
N PHE A 114 15.91 7.39 -57.15
CA PHE A 114 16.15 7.96 -58.50
C PHE A 114 16.89 7.01 -59.44
N GLN A 115 17.75 6.13 -58.91
CA GLN A 115 18.51 5.15 -59.68
C GLN A 115 17.77 3.82 -59.88
N GLY A 116 16.55 3.68 -59.35
CA GLY A 116 15.78 2.43 -59.43
C GLY A 116 16.34 1.26 -58.61
N LEU A 117 17.23 1.53 -57.65
CA LEU A 117 17.96 0.53 -56.85
C LEU A 117 17.19 0.11 -55.58
N THR A 118 15.85 0.14 -55.59
CA THR A 118 15.03 -0.08 -54.38
C THR A 118 14.85 -1.55 -53.99
N ASN A 119 15.11 -2.50 -54.90
CA ASN A 119 14.85 -3.93 -54.71
C ASN A 119 16.13 -4.78 -54.60
N ILE A 120 17.26 -4.20 -54.18
CA ILE A 120 18.54 -4.91 -54.11
C ILE A 120 18.87 -5.25 -52.66
N LYS A 121 18.78 -6.54 -52.32
CA LYS A 121 19.21 -7.07 -51.01
C LYS A 121 20.66 -7.54 -51.12
N TRP A 122 21.57 -6.83 -50.46
CA TRP A 122 22.98 -7.23 -50.37
C TRP A 122 23.18 -8.07 -49.10
N GLY A 123 23.45 -9.37 -49.24
CA GLY A 123 23.70 -10.31 -48.14
C GLY A 123 23.40 -11.78 -48.52
N PRO A 124 23.98 -12.78 -47.83
CA PRO A 124 23.71 -14.19 -48.12
C PRO A 124 22.25 -14.56 -47.79
N ARG A 125 21.70 -15.51 -48.56
CA ARG A 125 20.32 -15.99 -48.44
C ARG A 125 20.09 -16.76 -47.15
#